data_AF-A0A7X6UXQ2-F1
#
_entry.id   AF-A0A7X6UXQ2-F1
#
_cell.length_a   1.000
_cell.length_b   1.000
_cell.length_c   1.000
_cell.angle_alpha   90.00
_cell.angle_beta   90.00
_cell.angle_gamma   90.00
#
_symmetry.space_group_name_H-M   'P 1'
#
loop_
_entity.id
_entity.type
_entity.pdbx_description
1 polymer ?
#
loop_
_entity_poly.entity_id
_entity_poly.type
_entity_poly.pdbx_seq_one_letter_code
_entity_poly.pdbx_strand_id
1 'polypeptide(L)'
;MYFENNKINAEIPLKFIKKDEREFILLGTAHISQESVQHVVETIEQEQPDTVCVELDSDRLKALSEPDRWSSLDIKTIIRQKQLPTLIANLVLSSFQKKMGQNTGVKPGTELLTAVNTARENDIPVELIDRNVKITLQRAWKSTPFFRKLLLMGTLVESLFDNTKITEEDLKELQEQDTLSAMMDEMGKTLPELKEVLISERDQYLARKLMESPGKRVLAVVGAGHVPGMERIIANDEKTPTTTELEVIPEKINVFKYIMYLLPIIFVGAMGYLAFTKGWGELGNNLLQWILITGGFGALGAALALPHPLVILVAFIMTPLKPFRPIIGIGVFTSFTQAWFVPPQVHELESVADDIRSPLMWWKNRLLRIFLCVLIPPPFTIFGYFLAGKQIFNSIVG
;
A
#
# COMPACT_ATOMS: atom_id res chain seq x y z
N MET A 1 41.67 -32.54 -21.31
CA MET A 1 40.75 -33.05 -20.27
C MET A 1 40.34 -31.83 -19.47
N TYR A 2 39.30 -31.10 -19.91
CA TYR A 2 37.88 -31.34 -19.59
C TYR A 2 37.66 -31.53 -18.09
N PHE A 3 37.21 -30.46 -17.41
CA PHE A 3 35.84 -30.23 -16.94
C PHE A 3 35.85 -28.80 -16.35
N GLU A 4 35.36 -27.77 -17.06
CA GLU A 4 33.93 -27.41 -17.17
C GLU A 4 33.20 -27.50 -15.82
N ASN A 5 33.06 -26.34 -15.18
CA ASN A 5 31.93 -26.02 -14.29
C ASN A 5 31.68 -24.51 -14.41
N ASN A 6 31.41 -24.04 -15.62
CA ASN A 6 30.65 -22.81 -15.82
C ASN A 6 29.20 -23.13 -15.49
N LYS A 7 28.87 -23.11 -14.18
CA LYS A 7 27.50 -22.91 -13.76
C LYS A 7 27.20 -21.42 -13.95
N ILE A 8 26.10 -21.16 -14.64
CA ILE A 8 25.54 -19.85 -14.92
C ILE A 8 25.23 -19.19 -13.57
N ASN A 9 26.16 -18.39 -13.04
CA ASN A 9 25.89 -17.53 -11.90
C ASN A 9 25.24 -16.26 -12.44
N ALA A 10 24.04 -15.96 -11.97
CA ALA A 10 23.47 -14.62 -12.15
C ALA A 10 24.39 -13.66 -11.37
N GLU A 11 25.27 -12.94 -12.06
CA GLU A 11 26.25 -12.05 -11.42
C GLU A 11 25.52 -11.01 -10.55
N ILE A 12 25.62 -11.20 -9.23
CA ILE A 12 25.17 -10.25 -8.23
C ILE A 12 26.02 -8.98 -8.40
N PRO A 13 25.45 -7.82 -8.74
CA PRO A 13 26.23 -6.67 -9.14
C PRO A 13 26.99 -6.09 -7.94
N LEU A 14 28.33 -6.17 -8.02
CA LEU A 14 29.26 -5.54 -7.09
C LEU A 14 29.99 -4.39 -7.80
N LYS A 15 29.82 -3.16 -7.31
CA LYS A 15 30.41 -1.95 -7.92
C LYS A 15 31.26 -1.20 -6.92
N PHE A 16 32.42 -0.73 -7.38
CA PHE A 16 33.34 0.08 -6.60
C PHE A 16 33.40 1.49 -7.18
N ILE A 17 33.11 2.49 -6.35
CA ILE A 17 33.05 3.89 -6.73
C ILE A 17 34.01 4.66 -5.84
N LYS A 18 35.05 5.25 -6.43
CA LYS A 18 35.98 6.13 -5.73
C LYS A 18 35.54 7.58 -5.91
N LYS A 19 35.30 8.27 -4.80
CA LYS A 19 34.94 9.69 -4.79
C LYS A 19 35.69 10.39 -3.66
N ASP A 20 36.44 11.42 -4.03
CA ASP A 20 37.35 12.13 -3.12
C ASP A 20 38.34 11.16 -2.42
N GLU A 21 38.42 11.19 -1.09
CA GLU A 21 39.22 10.26 -0.28
C GLU A 21 38.44 9.02 0.19
N ARG A 22 37.27 8.75 -0.42
CA ARG A 22 36.35 7.70 0.02
C ARG A 22 36.09 6.68 -1.09
N GLU A 23 35.85 5.45 -0.68
CA GLU A 23 35.47 4.33 -1.52
C GLU A 23 34.08 3.83 -1.09
N PHE A 24 33.15 3.84 -2.05
CA PHE A 24 31.80 3.32 -1.88
C PHE A 24 31.68 2.00 -2.63
N ILE A 25 31.23 0.97 -1.95
CA ILE A 25 31.01 -0.37 -2.50
C ILE A 25 29.51 -0.59 -2.55
N LEU A 26 28.94 -0.85 -3.73
CA LEU A 26 27.52 -1.17 -3.89
C LEU A 26 27.37 -2.66 -4.17
N LEU A 27 26.74 -3.38 -3.24
CA LEU A 27 26.36 -4.77 -3.39
C LEU A 27 24.85 -4.85 -3.65
N GLY A 28 24.47 -5.13 -4.89
CA GLY A 28 23.07 -5.32 -5.26
C GLY A 28 22.60 -6.73 -4.99
N THR A 29 21.50 -6.90 -4.27
CA THR A 29 20.98 -8.20 -3.85
C THR A 29 19.64 -8.50 -4.52
N ALA A 30 19.35 -9.78 -4.73
CA ALA A 30 18.03 -10.26 -5.09
C ALA A 30 17.31 -10.69 -3.80
N HIS A 31 16.25 -9.98 -3.42
CA HIS A 31 15.56 -10.09 -2.13
C HIS A 31 14.90 -11.45 -1.80
N ILE A 32 15.22 -12.52 -2.52
CA ILE A 32 14.67 -13.87 -2.35
C ILE A 32 15.69 -14.99 -2.64
N SER A 33 16.99 -14.68 -2.73
CA SER A 33 18.03 -15.66 -3.09
C SER A 33 18.95 -16.01 -1.92
N GLN A 34 19.15 -17.31 -1.69
CA GLN A 34 20.14 -17.82 -0.73
C GLN A 34 21.57 -17.45 -1.13
N GLU A 35 21.83 -17.37 -2.45
CA GLU A 35 23.11 -16.94 -2.99
C GLU A 35 23.41 -15.48 -2.64
N SER A 36 22.38 -14.61 -2.64
CA SER A 36 22.54 -13.22 -2.19
C SER A 36 22.89 -13.12 -0.71
N VAL A 37 22.33 -14.00 0.14
CA VAL A 37 22.67 -14.05 1.57
C VAL A 37 24.14 -14.41 1.77
N GLN A 38 24.61 -15.45 1.09
CA GLN A 38 26.00 -15.89 1.18
C GLN A 38 26.97 -14.80 0.68
N HIS A 39 26.67 -14.19 -0.46
CA HIS A 39 27.52 -13.16 -1.05
C HIS A 39 27.61 -11.91 -0.18
N VAL A 40 26.55 -11.57 0.57
CA VAL A 40 26.57 -10.49 1.57
C VAL A 40 27.60 -10.78 2.67
N VAL A 41 27.57 -12.00 3.22
CA VAL A 41 28.52 -12.40 4.28
C VAL A 41 29.95 -12.34 3.75
N GLU A 42 30.21 -12.98 2.62
CA GLU A 42 31.53 -13.03 1.99
C GLU A 42 32.06 -11.63 1.68
N THR A 43 31.22 -10.73 1.14
CA THR A 43 31.62 -9.36 0.81
C THR A 43 31.99 -8.57 2.07
N ILE A 44 31.20 -8.66 3.15
CA ILE A 44 31.49 -7.94 4.40
C ILE A 44 32.80 -8.44 5.01
N GLU A 45 32.98 -9.77 5.05
CA GLU A 45 34.18 -10.39 5.62
C GLU A 45 35.44 -10.10 4.81
N GLN A 46 35.36 -10.07 3.48
CA GLN A 46 36.49 -9.80 2.60
C GLN A 46 36.85 -8.31 2.53
N GLU A 47 35.86 -7.43 2.40
CA GLU A 47 36.10 -6.02 2.17
C GLU A 47 36.34 -5.22 3.45
N GLN A 48 35.91 -5.74 4.62
CA GLN A 48 36.09 -5.11 5.93
C GLN A 48 35.82 -3.58 5.90
N PRO A 49 34.61 -3.15 5.49
CA PRO A 49 34.30 -1.73 5.39
C PRO A 49 34.27 -1.05 6.76
N ASP A 50 34.50 0.27 6.78
CA ASP A 50 34.38 1.08 7.99
C ASP A 50 32.91 1.23 8.43
N THR A 51 31.95 1.05 7.52
CA THR A 51 30.51 1.16 7.78
C THR A 51 29.73 0.33 6.76
N VAL A 52 28.72 -0.40 7.24
CA VAL A 52 27.75 -1.12 6.40
C VAL A 52 26.42 -0.38 6.40
N CYS A 53 25.99 0.03 5.21
CA CYS A 53 24.72 0.69 4.98
C CYS A 53 23.71 -0.30 4.38
N VAL A 54 22.48 -0.31 4.87
CA VAL A 54 21.44 -1.24 4.39
C VAL A 54 20.19 -0.51 3.93
N GLU A 55 19.56 -1.02 2.85
CA GLU A 55 18.28 -0.53 2.32
C GLU A 55 17.07 -0.90 3.22
N LEU A 56 17.13 -0.50 4.49
CA LEU A 56 16.07 -0.68 5.47
C LEU A 56 15.80 0.62 6.22
N ASP A 57 14.53 0.82 6.55
CA ASP A 57 14.12 1.79 7.56
C ASP A 57 13.99 1.09 8.94
N SER A 58 13.96 1.89 10.01
CA SER A 58 13.92 1.36 11.38
C SER A 58 12.68 0.53 11.71
N ASP A 59 11.53 0.80 11.07
CA ASP A 59 10.30 0.02 11.27
C ASP A 59 10.44 -1.34 10.58
N ARG A 60 11.00 -1.36 9.36
CA ARG A 60 11.27 -2.60 8.61
C ARG A 60 12.31 -3.47 9.29
N LEU A 61 13.39 -2.89 9.81
CA LEU A 61 14.39 -3.66 10.56
C LEU A 61 13.77 -4.36 11.78
N LYS A 62 12.94 -3.64 12.55
CA LYS A 62 12.22 -4.22 13.70
C LYS A 62 11.29 -5.35 13.26
N ALA A 63 10.54 -5.15 12.17
CA ALA A 63 9.64 -6.17 11.65
C ALA A 63 10.37 -7.45 11.20
N LEU A 64 11.57 -7.32 10.61
CA LEU A 64 12.40 -8.45 10.22
C LEU A 64 13.07 -9.14 11.42
N SER A 65 13.45 -8.37 12.45
CA SER A 65 14.13 -8.90 13.64
C SER A 65 13.18 -9.58 14.63
N GLU A 66 11.91 -9.17 14.67
CA GLU A 66 10.91 -9.65 15.63
C GLU A 66 9.61 -10.12 14.93
N PRO A 67 9.64 -11.23 14.15
CA PRO A 67 8.50 -11.69 13.38
C PRO A 67 7.28 -12.10 14.24
N ASP A 68 7.50 -12.58 15.46
CA ASP A 68 6.45 -13.08 16.37
C ASP A 68 5.77 -12.00 17.22
N ARG A 69 6.18 -10.73 17.09
CA ARG A 69 5.59 -9.64 17.88
C ARG A 69 4.17 -9.28 17.46
N TRP A 70 3.80 -9.56 16.22
CA TRP A 70 2.48 -9.25 15.69
C TRP A 70 1.44 -10.34 15.96
N SER A 71 1.85 -11.61 16.01
CA SER A 71 0.97 -12.75 16.31
C SER A 71 0.46 -12.75 17.75
N SER A 72 1.12 -11.99 18.63
CA SER A 72 0.81 -11.90 20.08
C SER A 72 -0.01 -10.67 20.48
N LEU A 73 -0.31 -9.75 19.56
CA LEU A 73 -1.07 -8.54 19.87
C LEU A 73 -2.59 -8.77 19.80
N ASP A 74 -3.29 -8.51 20.91
CA ASP A 74 -4.75 -8.53 20.98
C ASP A 74 -5.35 -7.48 20.03
N ILE A 75 -6.23 -7.93 19.11
CA ILE A 75 -6.92 -7.13 18.09
C ILE A 75 -7.63 -5.92 18.72
N LYS A 76 -8.15 -6.05 19.95
CA LYS A 76 -8.78 -4.93 20.67
C LYS A 76 -7.80 -3.80 20.98
N THR A 77 -6.54 -4.12 21.29
CA THR A 77 -5.47 -3.16 21.57
C THR A 77 -5.06 -2.43 20.30
N ILE A 78 -5.00 -3.13 19.16
CA ILE A 78 -4.65 -2.55 17.85
C ILE A 78 -5.69 -1.53 17.39
N ILE A 79 -6.99 -1.85 17.53
CA ILE A 79 -8.09 -0.93 17.19
C ILE A 79 -8.06 0.29 18.12
N ARG A 80 -7.85 0.10 19.42
CA ARG A 80 -7.76 1.18 20.41
C ARG A 80 -6.57 2.11 20.15
N GLN A 81 -5.46 1.57 19.68
CA GLN A 81 -4.25 2.33 19.35
C GLN A 81 -4.26 2.94 17.94
N LYS A 82 -5.37 2.83 17.18
CA LYS A 82 -5.51 3.32 15.80
C LYS A 82 -4.47 2.74 14.82
N GLN A 83 -3.94 1.55 15.10
CA GLN A 83 -2.91 0.90 14.29
C GLN A 83 -3.47 -0.01 13.19
N LEU A 84 -4.80 -0.03 12.99
CA LEU A 84 -5.48 -0.88 12.01
C LEU A 84 -4.93 -0.76 10.57
N PRO A 85 -4.60 0.44 10.05
CA PRO A 85 -3.97 0.55 8.73
C PRO A 85 -2.58 -0.09 8.66
N THR A 86 -1.82 -0.06 9.77
CA THR A 86 -0.49 -0.67 9.84
C THR A 86 -0.61 -2.19 9.90
N LEU A 87 -1.59 -2.73 10.63
CA LEU A 87 -1.89 -4.16 10.64
C LEU A 87 -2.29 -4.65 9.25
N ILE A 88 -3.19 -3.94 8.55
CA ILE A 88 -3.60 -4.31 7.19
C ILE A 88 -2.41 -4.26 6.23
N ALA A 89 -1.58 -3.20 6.29
CA ALA A 89 -0.38 -3.10 5.45
C ALA A 89 0.60 -4.26 5.72
N ASN A 90 0.83 -4.59 6.98
CA ASN A 90 1.68 -5.71 7.36
C ASN A 90 1.12 -7.04 6.89
N LEU A 91 -0.19 -7.29 7.00
CA LEU A 91 -0.80 -8.53 6.54
C LEU A 91 -0.77 -8.69 5.02
N VAL A 92 -1.06 -7.60 4.28
CA VAL A 92 -0.92 -7.59 2.82
C VAL A 92 0.53 -7.88 2.45
N LEU A 93 1.49 -7.21 3.09
CA LEU A 93 2.91 -7.43 2.85
C LEU A 93 3.32 -8.87 3.20
N SER A 94 2.91 -9.40 4.35
CA SER A 94 3.19 -10.77 4.78
C SER A 94 2.57 -11.81 3.86
N SER A 95 1.37 -11.57 3.32
CA SER A 95 0.73 -12.46 2.35
C SER A 95 1.47 -12.47 1.01
N PHE A 96 1.93 -11.30 0.55
CA PHE A 96 2.73 -11.17 -0.66
C PHE A 96 4.11 -11.82 -0.47
N GLN A 97 4.74 -11.60 0.69
CA GLN A 97 6.00 -12.22 1.08
C GLN A 97 5.89 -13.75 1.18
N LYS A 98 4.81 -14.27 1.76
CA LYS A 98 4.54 -15.70 1.87
C LYS A 98 4.38 -16.34 0.48
N LYS A 99 3.71 -15.66 -0.45
CA LYS A 99 3.54 -16.11 -1.84
C LYS A 99 4.88 -16.12 -2.61
N MET A 100 5.74 -15.13 -2.39
CA MET A 100 7.05 -15.05 -3.06
C MET A 100 8.09 -16.01 -2.46
N GLY A 101 8.05 -16.25 -1.14
CA GLY A 101 9.01 -17.11 -0.44
C GLY A 101 8.74 -18.62 -0.55
N GLN A 102 7.56 -19.04 -1.02
CA GLN A 102 7.21 -20.46 -1.17
C GLN A 102 8.05 -21.21 -2.21
N ASN A 103 8.67 -20.50 -3.16
CA ASN A 103 9.45 -21.12 -4.25
C ASN A 103 10.96 -21.11 -4.00
N THR A 104 11.49 -20.27 -3.09
CA THR A 104 12.94 -20.15 -2.86
C THR A 104 13.37 -20.50 -1.43
N GLY A 105 12.44 -20.67 -0.49
CA GLY A 105 12.74 -21.01 0.91
C GLY A 105 13.33 -19.88 1.76
N VAL A 106 13.61 -18.71 1.15
CA VAL A 106 14.20 -17.54 1.82
C VAL A 106 13.13 -16.46 2.02
N LYS A 107 13.05 -15.94 3.25
CA LYS A 107 12.12 -14.84 3.56
C LYS A 107 12.60 -13.55 2.89
N PRO A 108 11.74 -12.74 2.25
CA PRO A 108 12.17 -11.48 1.68
C PRO A 108 12.77 -10.53 2.73
N GLY A 109 13.95 -9.95 2.45
CA GLY A 109 14.67 -9.11 3.40
C GLY A 109 15.70 -9.85 4.25
N THR A 110 15.89 -11.16 4.06
CA THR A 110 16.86 -11.96 4.82
C THR A 110 18.29 -11.51 4.52
N GLU A 111 18.59 -11.18 3.28
CA GLU A 111 19.88 -10.64 2.84
C GLU A 111 20.23 -9.33 3.55
N LEU A 112 19.27 -8.41 3.70
CA LEU A 112 19.47 -7.15 4.41
C LEU A 112 19.63 -7.35 5.92
N LEU A 113 18.84 -8.26 6.51
CA LEU A 113 18.99 -8.60 7.93
C LEU A 113 20.33 -9.30 8.20
N THR A 114 20.79 -10.15 7.28
CA THR A 114 22.08 -10.82 7.35
C THR A 114 23.21 -9.78 7.31
N ALA A 115 23.14 -8.79 6.40
CA ALA A 115 24.10 -7.69 6.37
C ALA A 115 24.23 -6.97 7.73
N VAL A 116 23.09 -6.69 8.38
CA VAL A 116 23.06 -6.06 9.70
C VAL A 116 23.71 -6.95 10.76
N ASN A 117 23.39 -8.24 10.76
CA ASN A 117 23.92 -9.17 11.76
C ASN A 117 25.42 -9.42 11.57
N THR A 118 25.87 -9.69 10.34
CA THR A 118 27.29 -9.90 10.02
C THR A 118 28.13 -8.66 10.33
N ALA A 119 27.63 -7.45 10.02
CA ALA A 119 28.32 -6.23 10.40
C ALA A 119 28.47 -6.09 11.92
N ARG A 120 27.41 -6.37 12.69
CA ARG A 120 27.45 -6.36 14.16
C ARG A 120 28.39 -7.41 14.75
N GLU A 121 28.45 -8.60 14.15
CA GLU A 121 29.37 -9.68 14.55
C GLU A 121 30.83 -9.31 14.32
N ASN A 122 31.11 -8.46 13.33
CA ASN A 122 32.45 -7.94 13.01
C ASN A 122 32.74 -6.57 13.66
N ASP A 123 31.90 -6.10 14.60
CA ASP A 123 32.00 -4.78 15.25
C ASP A 123 32.02 -3.59 14.26
N ILE A 124 31.41 -3.75 13.08
CA ILE A 124 31.28 -2.72 12.05
C ILE A 124 29.99 -1.90 12.29
N PRO A 125 30.07 -0.56 12.32
CA PRO A 125 28.90 0.31 12.39
C PRO A 125 27.88 0.05 11.27
N VAL A 126 26.60 0.07 11.62
CA VAL A 126 25.49 -0.14 10.68
C VAL A 126 24.65 1.12 10.55
N GLU A 127 24.44 1.59 9.32
CA GLU A 127 23.59 2.72 8.98
C GLU A 127 22.36 2.32 8.16
N LEU A 128 21.21 2.89 8.51
CA LEU A 128 19.95 2.66 7.81
C LEU A 128 19.73 3.77 6.78
N ILE A 129 19.83 3.43 5.50
CA ILE A 129 19.88 4.44 4.42
C ILE A 129 18.57 4.57 3.63
N ASP A 130 17.53 3.80 3.96
CA ASP A 130 16.24 3.88 3.28
C ASP A 130 15.25 4.82 3.99
N ARG A 131 14.32 5.39 3.23
CA ARG A 131 13.26 6.23 3.79
C ARG A 131 12.12 5.36 4.31
N ASN A 132 11.31 5.92 5.22
CA ASN A 132 10.15 5.19 5.73
C ASN A 132 9.22 4.77 4.59
N VAL A 133 8.97 3.45 4.48
CA VAL A 133 8.14 2.88 3.40
C VAL A 133 6.75 3.50 3.31
N LYS A 134 6.17 3.96 4.43
CA LYS A 134 4.86 4.63 4.44
C LYS A 134 4.93 5.97 3.70
N ILE A 135 6.01 6.73 3.87
CA ILE A 135 6.23 7.99 3.15
C ILE A 135 6.40 7.70 1.65
N THR A 136 7.22 6.70 1.29
CA THR A 136 7.41 6.23 -0.09
C THR A 136 6.07 5.94 -0.77
N LEU A 137 5.25 5.10 -0.15
CA LEU A 137 3.96 4.68 -0.70
C LEU A 137 2.95 5.84 -0.76
N GLN A 138 2.93 6.70 0.25
CA GLN A 138 2.05 7.87 0.27
C GLN A 138 2.43 8.89 -0.79
N ARG A 139 3.72 9.15 -1.01
CA ARG A 139 4.20 10.00 -2.09
C ARG A 139 3.84 9.39 -3.43
N ALA A 140 4.13 8.11 -3.65
CA ALA A 140 3.83 7.41 -4.90
C ALA A 140 2.33 7.54 -5.22
N TRP A 141 1.48 7.22 -4.24
CA TRP A 141 0.03 7.35 -4.38
C TRP A 141 -0.42 8.78 -4.61
N LYS A 142 0.11 9.78 -3.89
CA LYS A 142 -0.33 11.16 -4.07
C LYS A 142 0.16 11.75 -5.38
N SER A 143 1.34 11.40 -5.86
CA SER A 143 1.91 11.88 -7.12
C SER A 143 1.13 11.33 -8.33
N THR A 144 0.64 10.09 -8.28
CA THR A 144 -0.12 9.49 -9.39
C THR A 144 -1.47 10.21 -9.67
N PRO A 145 -1.77 10.55 -10.94
CA PRO A 145 -3.08 11.06 -11.37
C PRO A 145 -4.24 10.09 -11.13
N PHE A 146 -5.46 10.62 -10.97
CA PHE A 146 -6.66 9.82 -10.67
C PHE A 146 -6.95 8.74 -11.73
N PHE A 147 -6.83 9.06 -13.01
CA PHE A 147 -7.06 8.09 -14.09
C PHE A 147 -6.05 6.93 -14.08
N ARG A 148 -4.78 7.21 -13.79
CA ARG A 148 -3.74 6.17 -13.67
C ARG A 148 -3.95 5.29 -12.44
N LYS A 149 -4.49 5.84 -11.35
CA LYS A 149 -4.93 5.03 -10.20
C LYS A 149 -6.07 4.08 -10.57
N LEU A 150 -7.05 4.54 -11.32
CA LEU A 150 -8.14 3.68 -11.81
C LEU A 150 -7.61 2.56 -12.69
N LEU A 151 -6.67 2.86 -13.59
CA LEU A 151 -6.01 1.87 -14.43
C LEU A 151 -5.26 0.82 -13.58
N LEU A 152 -4.46 1.25 -12.61
CA LEU A 152 -3.76 0.39 -11.65
C LEU A 152 -4.71 -0.51 -10.85
N MET A 153 -5.81 0.05 -10.34
CA MET A 153 -6.80 -0.74 -9.62
C MET A 153 -7.45 -1.77 -10.55
N GLY A 154 -7.70 -1.39 -11.81
CA GLY A 154 -8.21 -2.30 -12.84
C GLY A 154 -7.28 -3.48 -13.08
N THR A 155 -5.99 -3.23 -13.33
CA THR A 155 -5.00 -4.28 -13.60
C THR A 155 -4.74 -5.17 -12.39
N LEU A 156 -4.74 -4.62 -11.17
CA LEU A 156 -4.63 -5.43 -9.95
C LEU A 156 -5.85 -6.33 -9.75
N VAL A 157 -7.05 -5.81 -10.00
CA VAL A 157 -8.28 -6.61 -9.92
C VAL A 157 -8.26 -7.72 -10.97
N GLU A 158 -7.88 -7.40 -12.21
CA GLU A 158 -7.71 -8.38 -13.28
C GLU A 158 -6.70 -9.48 -12.89
N SER A 159 -5.54 -9.11 -12.35
CA SER A 159 -4.53 -10.05 -11.87
C SER A 159 -5.00 -10.96 -10.73
N LEU A 160 -5.92 -10.49 -9.87
CA LEU A 160 -6.51 -11.31 -8.81
C LEU A 160 -7.53 -12.33 -9.34
N PHE A 161 -8.12 -12.07 -10.51
CA PHE A 161 -9.04 -12.98 -11.19
C PHE A 161 -8.36 -13.86 -12.23
N ASP A 162 -7.10 -13.56 -12.56
CA ASP A 162 -6.30 -14.37 -13.45
C ASP A 162 -5.78 -15.63 -12.72
N ASN A 163 -6.13 -16.80 -13.26
CA ASN A 163 -5.76 -18.12 -12.73
C ASN A 163 -4.59 -18.74 -13.50
N THR A 164 -3.88 -17.96 -14.30
CA THR A 164 -2.65 -18.39 -14.98
C THR A 164 -1.62 -18.84 -13.94
N LYS A 165 -1.33 -20.15 -13.92
CA LYS A 165 -0.23 -20.70 -13.15
C LYS A 165 1.07 -20.30 -13.85
N ILE A 166 1.85 -19.45 -13.20
CA ILE A 166 3.21 -19.13 -13.64
C ILE A 166 4.00 -20.45 -13.63
N THR A 167 4.51 -20.85 -14.79
CA THR A 167 5.30 -22.08 -14.96
C THR A 167 6.77 -21.84 -14.55
N GLU A 168 7.54 -22.92 -14.36
CA GLU A 168 8.99 -22.78 -14.12
C GLU A 168 9.71 -22.19 -15.34
N GLU A 169 9.22 -22.43 -16.56
CA GLU A 169 9.70 -21.76 -17.76
C GLU A 169 9.43 -20.25 -17.71
N ASP A 170 8.22 -19.80 -17.36
CA ASP A 170 7.90 -18.37 -17.22
C ASP A 170 8.77 -17.70 -16.14
N LEU A 171 9.07 -18.40 -15.04
CA LEU A 171 9.95 -17.91 -13.98
C LEU A 171 11.40 -17.74 -14.44
N LYS A 172 11.90 -18.66 -15.27
CA LYS A 172 13.25 -18.55 -15.85
C LYS A 172 13.33 -17.42 -16.85
N GLU A 173 12.32 -17.27 -17.70
CA GLU A 173 12.23 -16.16 -18.65
C GLU A 173 12.18 -14.82 -17.92
N LEU A 174 11.47 -14.72 -16.77
CA LEU A 174 11.45 -13.52 -15.91
C LEU A 174 12.75 -13.26 -15.12
N GLN A 175 13.60 -14.28 -14.93
CA GLN A 175 14.90 -14.15 -14.25
C GLN A 175 15.99 -13.61 -15.17
N GLU A 176 15.77 -13.60 -16.48
CA GLU A 176 16.69 -12.97 -17.43
C GLU A 176 16.72 -11.46 -17.17
N GLN A 177 17.92 -10.90 -16.93
CA GLN A 177 18.08 -9.48 -16.62
C GLN A 177 17.45 -8.57 -17.68
N ASP A 178 17.45 -9.00 -18.94
CA ASP A 178 16.92 -8.23 -20.07
C ASP A 178 15.39 -8.19 -20.08
N THR A 179 14.69 -9.28 -19.70
CA THR A 179 13.22 -9.33 -19.67
C THR A 179 12.66 -8.57 -18.46
N LEU A 180 13.28 -8.72 -17.29
CA LEU A 180 12.88 -7.99 -16.08
C LEU A 180 13.11 -6.49 -16.27
N SER A 181 14.24 -6.10 -16.85
CA SER A 181 14.53 -4.70 -17.16
C SER A 181 13.54 -4.14 -18.19
N ALA A 182 13.20 -4.90 -19.24
CA ALA A 182 12.21 -4.50 -20.24
C ALA A 182 10.81 -4.31 -19.63
N MET A 183 10.36 -5.23 -18.77
CA MET A 183 9.09 -5.11 -18.05
C MET A 183 9.07 -3.90 -17.11
N MET A 184 10.14 -3.65 -16.37
CA MET A 184 10.26 -2.48 -15.50
C MET A 184 10.26 -1.18 -16.29
N ASP A 185 10.86 -1.18 -17.48
CA ASP A 185 10.83 -0.03 -18.39
C ASP A 185 9.46 0.21 -19.02
N GLU A 186 8.74 -0.85 -19.39
CA GLU A 186 7.38 -0.76 -19.92
C GLU A 186 6.36 -0.32 -18.85
N MET A 187 6.49 -0.85 -17.63
CA MET A 187 5.77 -0.35 -16.46
C MET A 187 6.11 1.13 -16.22
N GLY A 188 7.38 1.49 -16.36
CA GLY A 188 7.87 2.87 -16.27
C GLY A 188 7.25 3.83 -17.29
N LYS A 189 7.03 3.37 -18.52
CA LYS A 189 6.36 4.16 -19.58
C LYS A 189 4.88 4.34 -19.29
N THR A 190 4.23 3.31 -18.76
CA THR A 190 2.80 3.33 -18.42
C THR A 190 2.51 4.17 -17.17
N LEU A 191 3.42 4.11 -16.17
CA LEU A 191 3.26 4.70 -14.84
C LEU A 191 4.51 5.50 -14.41
N PRO A 192 4.90 6.55 -15.16
CA PRO A 192 6.14 7.28 -14.92
C PRO A 192 6.16 7.95 -13.54
N GLU A 193 5.02 8.35 -12.97
CA GLU A 193 5.01 8.91 -11.60
C GLU A 193 5.37 7.87 -10.54
N LEU A 194 5.03 6.59 -10.78
CA LEU A 194 5.41 5.52 -9.87
C LEU A 194 6.87 5.16 -10.03
N LYS A 195 7.39 5.08 -11.28
CA LYS A 195 8.83 4.88 -11.52
C LYS A 195 9.64 5.99 -10.87
N GLU A 196 9.22 7.24 -11.05
CA GLU A 196 9.90 8.39 -10.48
C GLU A 196 9.95 8.32 -8.96
N VAL A 197 8.83 8.06 -8.29
CA VAL A 197 8.83 8.04 -6.83
C VAL A 197 9.46 6.77 -6.26
N LEU A 198 9.18 5.59 -6.80
CA LEU A 198 9.62 4.31 -6.22
C LEU A 198 11.07 3.96 -6.56
N ILE A 199 11.58 4.45 -7.69
CA ILE A 199 12.94 4.18 -8.17
C ILE A 199 13.76 5.47 -8.11
N SER A 200 13.49 6.46 -8.97
CA SER A 200 14.36 7.65 -9.09
C SER A 200 14.56 8.40 -7.78
N GLU A 201 13.49 8.82 -7.09
CA GLU A 201 13.56 9.50 -5.79
C GLU A 201 14.21 8.61 -4.71
N ARG A 202 14.01 7.29 -4.81
CA ARG A 202 14.55 6.35 -3.83
C ARG A 202 16.05 6.18 -4.02
N ASP A 203 16.53 6.07 -5.26
CA ASP A 203 17.95 6.06 -5.62
C ASP A 203 18.65 7.33 -5.11
N GLN A 204 18.01 8.49 -5.28
CA GLN A 204 18.50 9.77 -4.77
C GLN A 204 18.62 9.77 -3.25
N TYR A 205 17.60 9.26 -2.55
CA TYR A 205 17.61 9.17 -1.09
C TYR A 205 18.72 8.22 -0.59
N LEU A 206 18.80 7.01 -1.18
CA LEU A 206 19.79 6.00 -0.83
C LEU A 206 21.22 6.49 -1.09
N ALA A 207 21.48 7.03 -2.27
CA ALA A 207 22.79 7.55 -2.64
C ALA A 207 23.22 8.70 -1.71
N ARG A 208 22.30 9.59 -1.35
CA ARG A 208 22.60 10.71 -0.46
C ARG A 208 22.90 10.25 0.96
N LYS A 209 22.09 9.35 1.51
CA LYS A 209 22.34 8.75 2.82
C LYS A 209 23.64 7.95 2.87
N LEU A 210 23.97 7.24 1.79
CA LEU A 210 25.24 6.54 1.68
C LEU A 210 26.44 7.51 1.70
N MET A 211 26.37 8.61 0.94
CA MET A 211 27.42 9.64 0.95
C MET A 211 27.55 10.36 2.31
N GLU A 212 26.45 10.50 3.06
CA GLU A 212 26.43 11.09 4.41
C GLU A 212 26.91 10.12 5.51
N SER A 213 26.99 8.82 5.23
CA SER A 213 27.39 7.79 6.20
C SER A 213 28.86 7.99 6.63
N PRO A 214 29.28 7.60 7.84
CA PRO A 214 30.66 7.73 8.30
C PRO A 214 31.62 6.75 7.60
N GLY A 215 32.93 6.94 7.77
CA GLY A 215 33.98 6.02 7.27
C GLY A 215 34.55 6.38 5.90
N LYS A 216 35.76 5.89 5.60
CA LYS A 216 36.40 6.06 4.29
C LYS A 216 35.98 4.98 3.30
N ARG A 217 35.77 3.75 3.78
CA ARG A 217 35.31 2.61 3.00
C ARG A 217 33.90 2.22 3.44
N VAL A 218 32.90 2.46 2.60
CA VAL A 218 31.49 2.26 2.97
C VAL A 218 30.83 1.27 2.02
N LEU A 219 30.26 0.20 2.56
CA LEU A 219 29.54 -0.82 1.79
C LEU A 219 28.03 -0.58 1.91
N ALA A 220 27.33 -0.51 0.78
CA ALA A 220 25.88 -0.48 0.71
C ALA A 220 25.33 -1.82 0.24
N VAL A 221 24.47 -2.46 1.04
CA VAL A 221 23.69 -3.63 0.65
C VAL A 221 22.29 -3.16 0.28
N VAL A 222 21.99 -3.19 -1.02
CA VAL A 222 20.76 -2.64 -1.62
C VAL A 222 20.16 -3.65 -2.59
N GLY A 223 18.93 -3.45 -3.04
CA GLY A 223 18.33 -4.23 -4.12
C GLY A 223 19.04 -3.96 -5.44
N ALA A 224 19.25 -5.00 -6.26
CA ALA A 224 20.00 -4.90 -7.52
C ALA A 224 19.47 -3.82 -8.48
N GLY A 225 18.16 -3.54 -8.45
CA GLY A 225 17.55 -2.49 -9.28
C GLY A 225 17.97 -1.06 -8.92
N HIS A 226 18.47 -0.81 -7.71
CA HIS A 226 18.91 0.51 -7.25
C HIS A 226 20.38 0.81 -7.57
N VAL A 227 21.20 -0.22 -7.81
CA VAL A 227 22.64 -0.08 -8.04
C VAL A 227 22.97 0.86 -9.21
N PRO A 228 22.36 0.73 -10.41
CA PRO A 228 22.70 1.61 -11.53
C PRO A 228 22.36 3.09 -11.27
N GLY A 229 21.24 3.36 -10.60
CA GLY A 229 20.82 4.71 -10.25
C GLY A 229 21.72 5.35 -9.21
N MET A 230 22.07 4.60 -8.16
CA MET A 230 23.00 5.05 -7.13
C MET A 230 24.40 5.29 -7.70
N GLU A 231 24.92 4.38 -8.53
CA GLU A 231 26.22 4.52 -9.18
C GLU A 231 26.30 5.82 -9.98
N ARG A 232 25.29 6.08 -10.81
CA ARG A 232 25.20 7.29 -11.63
C ARG A 232 25.19 8.56 -10.77
N ILE A 233 24.40 8.58 -9.69
CA ILE A 233 24.26 9.76 -8.81
C ILE A 233 25.57 10.05 -8.07
N ILE A 234 26.22 9.02 -7.53
CA ILE A 234 27.45 9.16 -6.74
C ILE A 234 28.61 9.56 -7.65
N ALA A 235 28.77 8.90 -8.80
CA ALA A 235 29.88 9.11 -9.71
C ALA A 235 29.81 10.46 -10.45
N ASN A 236 28.62 10.93 -10.83
CA ASN A 236 28.46 12.16 -11.62
C ASN A 236 28.12 13.41 -10.79
N ASP A 237 28.06 13.28 -9.46
CA ASP A 237 27.68 14.36 -8.54
C ASP A 237 26.35 15.04 -8.93
N GLU A 238 25.36 14.23 -9.30
CA GLU A 238 24.04 14.73 -9.71
C GLU A 238 23.43 15.57 -8.59
N LYS A 239 22.95 16.77 -8.93
CA LYS A 239 22.18 17.60 -7.99
C LYS A 239 20.87 16.91 -7.67
N THR A 240 20.82 16.30 -6.51
CA THR A 240 19.63 15.62 -5.98
C THR A 240 18.93 16.51 -4.93
N PRO A 241 17.59 16.40 -4.80
CA PRO A 241 16.87 17.02 -3.70
C PRO A 241 17.44 16.57 -2.35
N THR A 242 17.28 17.41 -1.33
CA THR A 242 17.66 17.04 0.03
C THR A 242 16.82 15.86 0.54
N THR A 243 17.37 15.05 1.43
CA THR A 243 16.63 13.94 2.09
C THR A 243 15.34 14.45 2.74
N THR A 244 15.37 15.65 3.33
CA THR A 244 14.20 16.33 3.89
C THR A 244 13.11 16.65 2.85
N GLU A 245 13.48 17.08 1.63
CA GLU A 245 12.50 17.34 0.56
C GLU A 245 11.87 16.04 0.02
N LEU A 246 12.63 14.94 0.05
CA LEU A 246 12.17 13.61 -0.33
C LEU A 246 11.27 12.95 0.74
N GLU A 247 11.28 13.47 1.98
CA GLU A 247 10.41 13.04 3.07
C GLU A 247 9.07 13.80 3.13
N VAL A 248 9.00 15.03 2.61
CA VAL A 248 7.77 15.84 2.61
C VAL A 248 6.74 15.24 1.66
N ILE A 249 5.52 14.96 2.12
CA ILE A 249 4.48 14.41 1.25
C ILE A 249 3.79 15.55 0.47
N PRO A 250 3.74 15.52 -0.86
CA PRO A 250 3.13 16.60 -1.64
C PRO A 250 1.65 16.78 -1.27
N GLU A 251 1.27 18.01 -0.91
CA GLU A 251 -0.11 18.38 -0.65
C GLU A 251 -0.83 18.68 -1.96
N LYS A 252 -1.90 17.95 -2.25
CA LYS A 252 -2.82 18.32 -3.33
C LYS A 252 -3.97 19.11 -2.74
N ILE A 253 -4.22 20.31 -3.29
CA ILE A 253 -5.43 21.09 -2.97
C ILE A 253 -6.63 20.22 -3.34
N ASN A 254 -7.40 19.82 -2.33
CA ASN A 254 -8.56 18.98 -2.53
C ASN A 254 -9.75 19.86 -2.96
N VAL A 255 -9.75 20.32 -4.23
CA VAL A 255 -10.86 21.11 -4.80
C VAL A 255 -12.19 20.36 -4.62
N PHE A 256 -12.14 19.02 -4.71
CA PHE A 256 -13.29 18.15 -4.45
C PHE A 256 -13.83 18.28 -3.01
N LYS A 257 -12.99 18.48 -1.99
CA LYS A 257 -13.42 18.76 -0.61
C LYS A 257 -14.33 19.99 -0.55
N TYR A 258 -13.99 21.05 -1.29
CA TYR A 258 -14.79 22.28 -1.33
C TYR A 258 -16.09 22.09 -2.13
N ILE A 259 -16.03 21.41 -3.27
CA ILE A 259 -17.23 21.06 -4.06
C ILE A 259 -18.22 20.25 -3.22
N MET A 260 -17.73 19.33 -2.39
CA MET A 260 -18.61 18.51 -1.57
C MET A 260 -19.33 19.28 -0.44
N TYR A 261 -18.81 20.44 0.00
CA TYR A 261 -19.53 21.33 0.93
C TYR A 261 -20.67 22.12 0.26
N LEU A 262 -20.76 22.12 -1.06
CA LEU A 262 -21.91 22.68 -1.77
C LEU A 262 -23.17 21.81 -1.60
N LEU A 263 -23.00 20.50 -1.41
CA LEU A 263 -24.10 19.54 -1.29
C LEU A 263 -25.08 19.85 -0.13
N PRO A 264 -24.63 20.13 1.12
CA PRO A 264 -25.55 20.52 2.19
C PRO A 264 -26.23 21.86 1.91
N ILE A 265 -25.54 22.81 1.27
CA ILE A 265 -26.12 24.12 0.92
C ILE A 265 -27.25 23.93 -0.09
N ILE A 266 -27.04 23.13 -1.14
CA ILE A 266 -28.07 22.80 -2.13
C ILE A 266 -29.25 22.09 -1.45
N PHE A 267 -28.98 21.12 -0.57
CA PHE A 267 -30.02 20.38 0.12
C PHE A 267 -30.89 21.28 1.02
N VAL A 268 -30.26 22.08 1.88
CA VAL A 268 -30.96 23.03 2.76
C VAL A 268 -31.69 24.10 1.95
N GLY A 269 -31.08 24.60 0.87
CA GLY A 269 -31.69 25.56 -0.05
C GLY A 269 -32.95 24.99 -0.72
N ALA A 270 -32.90 23.76 -1.22
CA ALA A 270 -34.04 23.08 -1.83
C ALA A 270 -35.19 22.87 -0.82
N MET A 271 -34.85 22.44 0.41
CA MET A 271 -35.83 22.28 1.50
C MET A 271 -36.46 23.63 1.90
N GLY A 272 -35.66 24.68 2.04
CA GLY A 272 -36.13 26.03 2.35
C GLY A 272 -37.03 26.60 1.26
N TYR A 273 -36.67 26.40 -0.01
CA TYR A 273 -37.49 26.81 -1.15
C TYR A 273 -38.85 26.10 -1.17
N LEU A 274 -38.86 24.78 -0.92
CA LEU A 274 -40.09 24.00 -0.88
C LEU A 274 -40.98 24.41 0.31
N ALA A 275 -40.39 24.69 1.47
CA ALA A 275 -41.11 25.22 2.62
C ALA A 275 -41.74 26.59 2.34
N PHE A 276 -41.02 27.47 1.63
CA PHE A 276 -41.50 28.80 1.26
C PHE A 276 -42.61 28.78 0.21
N THR A 277 -42.52 27.89 -0.78
CA THR A 277 -43.45 27.85 -1.91
C THR A 277 -44.66 26.95 -1.69
N LYS A 278 -44.49 25.80 -1.03
CA LYS A 278 -45.53 24.77 -0.84
C LYS A 278 -45.92 24.55 0.62
N GLY A 279 -45.26 25.22 1.56
CA GLY A 279 -45.57 25.19 2.98
C GLY A 279 -44.93 24.04 3.76
N TRP A 280 -45.09 24.09 5.09
CA TRP A 280 -44.42 23.17 6.04
C TRP A 280 -44.92 21.72 5.97
N GLY A 281 -46.17 21.49 5.56
CA GLY A 281 -46.71 20.13 5.39
C GLY A 281 -46.01 19.36 4.28
N GLU A 282 -45.82 20.01 3.14
CA GLU A 282 -45.11 19.41 1.99
C GLU A 282 -43.62 19.20 2.30
N LEU A 283 -43.00 20.11 3.06
CA LEU A 283 -41.65 19.91 3.59
C LEU A 283 -41.55 18.62 4.42
N GLY A 284 -42.48 18.40 5.35
CA GLY A 284 -42.52 17.20 6.18
C GLY A 284 -42.61 15.92 5.36
N ASN A 285 -43.48 15.91 4.33
CA ASN A 285 -43.61 14.78 3.41
C ASN A 285 -42.31 14.48 2.66
N ASN A 286 -41.67 15.52 2.11
CA ASN A 286 -40.41 15.38 1.37
C ASN A 286 -39.25 14.95 2.27
N LEU A 287 -39.19 15.44 3.52
CA LEU A 287 -38.21 14.99 4.51
C LEU A 287 -38.41 13.52 4.89
N LEU A 288 -39.65 13.10 5.11
CA LEU A 288 -39.95 11.70 5.40
C LEU A 288 -39.57 10.80 4.22
N GLN A 289 -39.93 11.20 3.00
CA GLN A 289 -39.56 10.47 1.79
C GLN A 289 -38.04 10.42 1.59
N TRP A 290 -37.33 11.52 1.84
CA TRP A 290 -35.87 11.54 1.84
C TRP A 290 -35.29 10.50 2.78
N ILE A 291 -35.78 10.46 4.03
CA ILE A 291 -35.33 9.49 5.04
C ILE A 291 -35.64 8.06 4.59
N LEU A 292 -36.87 7.78 4.15
CA LEU A 292 -37.30 6.44 3.78
C LEU A 292 -36.58 5.91 2.54
N ILE A 293 -36.42 6.73 1.49
CA ILE A 293 -35.73 6.30 0.27
C ILE A 293 -34.24 6.14 0.55
N THR A 294 -33.57 7.18 1.06
CA THR A 294 -32.11 7.10 1.25
C THR A 294 -31.75 6.09 2.33
N GLY A 295 -32.45 6.09 3.47
CA GLY A 295 -32.27 5.11 4.54
C GLY A 295 -32.61 3.69 4.08
N GLY A 296 -33.71 3.50 3.35
CA GLY A 296 -34.12 2.20 2.82
C GLY A 296 -33.08 1.60 1.87
N PHE A 297 -32.56 2.38 0.92
CA PHE A 297 -31.49 1.92 0.03
C PHE A 297 -30.18 1.66 0.78
N GLY A 298 -29.85 2.48 1.78
CA GLY A 298 -28.70 2.24 2.66
C GLY A 298 -28.81 0.92 3.43
N ALA A 299 -29.98 0.66 4.01
CA ALA A 299 -30.30 -0.59 4.70
C ALA A 299 -30.26 -1.80 3.76
N LEU A 300 -30.84 -1.67 2.57
CA LEU A 300 -30.83 -2.72 1.54
C LEU A 300 -29.40 -3.08 1.13
N GLY A 301 -28.57 -2.10 0.80
CA GLY A 301 -27.17 -2.33 0.45
C GLY A 301 -26.38 -2.96 1.60
N ALA A 302 -26.64 -2.55 2.85
CA ALA A 302 -26.03 -3.17 4.02
C ALA A 302 -26.50 -4.63 4.21
N ALA A 303 -27.80 -4.91 4.03
CA ALA A 303 -28.38 -6.24 4.23
C ALA A 303 -27.77 -7.29 3.29
N LEU A 304 -27.39 -6.92 2.06
CA LEU A 304 -26.74 -7.81 1.10
C LEU A 304 -25.37 -8.31 1.56
N ALA A 305 -24.69 -7.60 2.45
CA ALA A 305 -23.45 -8.08 3.08
C ALA A 305 -23.69 -9.15 4.17
N LEU A 306 -24.96 -9.48 4.46
CA LEU A 306 -25.41 -10.32 5.59
C LEU A 306 -24.72 -9.98 6.93
N PRO A 307 -24.71 -8.70 7.33
CA PRO A 307 -23.98 -8.24 8.51
C PRO A 307 -24.78 -8.51 9.78
N HIS A 308 -24.22 -8.10 10.92
CA HIS A 308 -24.97 -8.02 12.17
C HIS A 308 -26.20 -7.08 11.98
N PRO A 309 -27.40 -7.39 12.51
CA PRO A 309 -28.61 -6.60 12.28
C PRO A 309 -28.49 -5.10 12.61
N LEU A 310 -27.68 -4.75 13.62
CA LEU A 310 -27.40 -3.36 13.97
C LEU A 310 -26.70 -2.58 12.84
N VAL A 311 -25.95 -3.24 11.96
CA VAL A 311 -25.32 -2.60 10.80
C VAL A 311 -26.36 -2.10 9.82
N ILE A 312 -27.44 -2.86 9.62
CA ILE A 312 -28.57 -2.49 8.74
C ILE A 312 -29.29 -1.26 9.34
N LEU A 313 -29.51 -1.25 10.65
CA LEU A 313 -30.12 -0.11 11.35
C LEU A 313 -29.24 1.14 11.27
N VAL A 314 -27.93 1.00 11.50
CA VAL A 314 -26.97 2.11 11.37
C VAL A 314 -26.95 2.62 9.94
N ALA A 315 -27.00 1.74 8.94
CA ALA A 315 -27.08 2.16 7.54
C ALA A 315 -28.35 2.96 7.24
N PHE A 316 -29.50 2.53 7.76
CA PHE A 316 -30.77 3.23 7.63
C PHE A 316 -30.71 4.65 8.21
N ILE A 317 -30.18 4.80 9.43
CA ILE A 317 -30.12 6.09 10.14
C ILE A 317 -29.07 7.02 9.54
N MET A 318 -27.90 6.49 9.21
CA MET A 318 -26.77 7.32 8.81
C MET A 318 -26.90 7.80 7.37
N THR A 319 -27.52 7.02 6.47
CA THR A 319 -27.60 7.38 5.05
C THR A 319 -28.29 8.74 4.83
N PRO A 320 -29.49 9.03 5.36
CA PRO A 320 -30.13 10.34 5.20
C PRO A 320 -29.27 11.55 5.61
N LEU A 321 -28.31 11.35 6.51
CA LEU A 321 -27.43 12.39 7.03
C LEU A 321 -26.23 12.71 6.13
N LYS A 322 -25.95 11.94 5.07
CA LYS A 322 -24.78 12.14 4.19
C LYS A 322 -24.58 13.57 3.69
N PRO A 323 -25.61 14.33 3.27
CA PRO A 323 -25.39 15.71 2.81
C PRO A 323 -24.61 16.57 3.81
N PHE A 324 -24.77 16.32 5.11
CA PHE A 324 -24.09 17.04 6.20
C PHE A 324 -22.74 16.43 6.59
N ARG A 325 -22.37 15.28 6.00
CA ARG A 325 -21.08 14.59 6.19
C ARG A 325 -20.46 14.18 4.85
N PRO A 326 -20.22 15.13 3.91
CA PRO A 326 -19.84 14.83 2.53
C PRO A 326 -18.61 13.93 2.36
N ILE A 327 -17.68 14.00 3.31
CA ILE A 327 -16.38 13.32 3.25
C ILE A 327 -16.49 11.86 3.72
N ILE A 328 -17.40 11.56 4.64
CA ILE A 328 -17.48 10.24 5.28
C ILE A 328 -18.61 9.46 4.62
N GLY A 329 -18.27 8.40 3.89
CA GLY A 329 -19.23 7.49 3.26
C GLY A 329 -19.99 6.61 4.26
N ILE A 330 -21.06 5.95 3.81
CA ILE A 330 -21.81 5.00 4.65
C ILE A 330 -20.97 3.77 5.02
N GLY A 331 -20.08 3.34 4.11
CA GLY A 331 -19.23 2.15 4.29
C GLY A 331 -18.40 2.18 5.57
N VAL A 332 -17.98 3.37 6.02
CA VAL A 332 -17.21 3.54 7.26
C VAL A 332 -18.05 3.19 8.49
N PHE A 333 -19.31 3.67 8.54
CA PHE A 333 -20.21 3.38 9.66
C PHE A 333 -20.60 1.91 9.71
N THR A 334 -20.92 1.32 8.56
CA THR A 334 -21.34 -0.08 8.47
C THR A 334 -20.20 -1.03 8.82
N SER A 335 -19.01 -0.80 8.28
CA SER A 335 -17.82 -1.62 8.57
C SER A 335 -17.33 -1.47 10.01
N PHE A 336 -17.32 -0.25 10.56
CA PHE A 336 -16.98 -0.03 11.97
C PHE A 336 -17.97 -0.74 12.89
N THR A 337 -19.27 -0.60 12.63
CA THR A 337 -20.32 -1.27 13.40
C THR A 337 -20.16 -2.80 13.29
N GLN A 338 -19.92 -3.32 12.08
CA GLN A 338 -19.68 -4.75 11.88
C GLN A 338 -18.46 -5.24 12.65
N ALA A 339 -17.33 -4.53 12.59
CA ALA A 339 -16.11 -4.89 13.30
C ALA A 339 -16.27 -4.79 14.82
N TRP A 340 -17.10 -3.86 15.31
CA TRP A 340 -17.37 -3.70 16.73
C TRP A 340 -18.17 -4.87 17.31
N PHE A 341 -19.23 -5.30 16.61
CA PHE A 341 -20.11 -6.38 17.09
C PHE A 341 -19.64 -7.78 16.69
N VAL A 342 -18.94 -7.90 15.57
CA VAL A 342 -18.41 -9.17 15.04
C VAL A 342 -16.95 -8.95 14.66
N PRO A 343 -16.04 -8.82 15.65
CA PRO A 343 -14.63 -8.63 15.38
C PRO A 343 -14.04 -9.86 14.66
N PRO A 344 -13.11 -9.65 13.70
CA PRO A 344 -12.42 -10.73 13.01
C PRO A 344 -11.45 -11.43 13.98
N GLN A 345 -11.17 -12.71 13.71
CA GLN A 345 -10.23 -13.52 14.49
C GLN A 345 -8.85 -13.58 13.81
N VAL A 346 -7.78 -13.77 14.58
CA VAL A 346 -6.39 -13.80 14.08
C VAL A 346 -6.22 -14.74 12.88
N HIS A 347 -6.75 -15.95 12.96
CA HIS A 347 -6.66 -16.94 11.87
C HIS A 347 -7.32 -16.47 10.57
N GLU A 348 -8.39 -15.65 10.64
CA GLU A 348 -9.07 -15.10 9.45
C GLU A 348 -8.25 -14.00 8.77
N LEU A 349 -7.30 -13.39 9.49
CA LEU A 349 -6.33 -12.45 8.92
C LEU A 349 -5.21 -13.21 8.22
N GLU A 350 -4.80 -14.37 8.76
CA GLU A 350 -3.77 -15.23 8.17
C GLU A 350 -4.26 -15.93 6.90
N SER A 351 -5.53 -16.34 6.85
CA SER A 351 -6.14 -17.02 5.70
C SER A 351 -6.70 -16.08 4.64
N VAL A 352 -6.73 -14.76 4.89
CA VAL A 352 -7.46 -13.79 4.04
C VAL A 352 -7.02 -13.82 2.57
N ALA A 353 -5.73 -14.06 2.33
CA ALA A 353 -5.14 -14.06 0.99
C ALA A 353 -5.62 -15.25 0.14
N ASP A 354 -5.91 -16.38 0.79
CA ASP A 354 -6.48 -17.56 0.14
C ASP A 354 -8.01 -17.42 0.04
N ASP A 355 -8.64 -16.94 1.12
CA ASP A 355 -10.08 -16.78 1.23
C ASP A 355 -10.66 -15.79 0.22
N ILE A 356 -9.93 -14.71 -0.12
CA ILE A 356 -10.42 -13.68 -1.06
C ILE A 356 -10.74 -14.25 -2.45
N ARG A 357 -10.09 -15.35 -2.85
CA ARG A 357 -10.30 -16.01 -4.14
C ARG A 357 -11.60 -16.81 -4.20
N SER A 358 -12.17 -17.15 -3.04
CA SER A 358 -13.40 -17.93 -2.96
C SER A 358 -14.61 -17.02 -2.77
N PRO A 359 -15.55 -16.94 -3.73
CA PRO A 359 -16.72 -16.06 -3.62
C PRO A 359 -17.56 -16.30 -2.36
N LEU A 360 -17.66 -17.56 -1.90
CA LEU A 360 -18.40 -17.92 -0.69
C LEU A 360 -17.70 -17.42 0.59
N MET A 361 -16.37 -17.32 0.59
CA MET A 361 -15.62 -16.88 1.76
C MET A 361 -15.83 -15.41 2.07
N TRP A 362 -16.23 -14.59 1.10
CA TRP A 362 -16.59 -13.19 1.34
C TRP A 362 -17.71 -13.00 2.36
N TRP A 363 -18.67 -13.93 2.41
CA TRP A 363 -19.73 -13.93 3.42
C TRP A 363 -19.40 -14.77 4.65
N LYS A 364 -18.54 -15.78 4.56
CA LYS A 364 -18.20 -16.65 5.70
C LYS A 364 -17.13 -16.06 6.61
N ASN A 365 -16.04 -15.54 6.03
CA ASN A 365 -14.94 -14.93 6.76
C ASN A 365 -15.37 -13.54 7.30
N ARG A 366 -15.21 -13.31 8.61
CA ARG A 366 -15.67 -12.08 9.28
C ARG A 366 -14.93 -10.84 8.79
N LEU A 367 -13.63 -10.97 8.48
CA LEU A 367 -12.84 -9.88 7.92
C LEU A 367 -13.34 -9.53 6.52
N LEU A 368 -13.54 -10.52 5.65
CA LEU A 368 -14.09 -10.26 4.31
C LEU A 368 -15.51 -9.69 4.36
N ARG A 369 -16.31 -10.09 5.34
CA ARG A 369 -17.64 -9.51 5.55
C ARG A 369 -17.57 -8.03 5.96
N ILE A 370 -16.56 -7.62 6.72
CA ILE A 370 -16.32 -6.19 7.01
C ILE A 370 -16.03 -5.44 5.71
N PHE A 371 -15.23 -6.02 4.80
CA PHE A 371 -15.01 -5.42 3.47
C PHE A 371 -16.30 -5.35 2.64
N LEU A 372 -17.15 -6.37 2.66
CA LEU A 372 -18.49 -6.30 2.03
C LEU A 372 -19.33 -5.14 2.59
N CYS A 373 -19.26 -4.92 3.90
CA CYS A 373 -19.94 -3.78 4.54
C CYS A 373 -19.39 -2.42 4.10
N VAL A 374 -18.14 -2.34 3.64
CA VAL A 374 -17.57 -1.12 3.03
C VAL A 374 -18.04 -0.96 1.58
N LEU A 375 -18.01 -2.05 0.80
CA LEU A 375 -18.08 -2.02 -0.66
C LEU A 375 -19.51 -2.06 -1.22
N ILE A 376 -20.43 -2.83 -0.61
CA ILE A 376 -21.78 -3.02 -1.14
C ILE A 376 -22.71 -1.82 -0.88
N PRO A 377 -22.74 -1.19 0.31
CA PRO A 377 -23.69 -0.10 0.58
C PRO A 377 -23.55 1.15 -0.31
N PRO A 378 -22.34 1.65 -0.67
CA PRO A 378 -22.20 2.92 -1.38
C PRO A 378 -22.97 3.01 -2.72
N PRO A 379 -22.90 2.03 -3.65
CA PRO A 379 -23.70 2.04 -4.88
C PRO A 379 -25.20 2.19 -4.63
N PHE A 380 -25.74 1.46 -3.65
CA PHE A 380 -27.16 1.55 -3.28
C PHE A 380 -27.51 2.93 -2.74
N THR A 381 -26.66 3.50 -1.89
CA THR A 381 -26.90 4.87 -1.38
C THR A 381 -26.86 5.91 -2.49
N ILE A 382 -25.95 5.80 -3.47
CA ILE A 382 -25.89 6.70 -4.63
C ILE A 382 -27.21 6.67 -5.39
N PHE A 383 -27.73 5.46 -5.65
CA PHE A 383 -29.03 5.29 -6.30
C PHE A 383 -30.18 5.86 -5.46
N GLY A 384 -30.16 5.63 -4.14
CA GLY A 384 -31.12 6.22 -3.20
C GLY A 384 -31.14 7.75 -3.21
N TYR A 385 -29.97 8.41 -3.22
CA TYR A 385 -29.91 9.88 -3.34
C TYR A 385 -30.41 10.38 -4.69
N PHE A 386 -30.12 9.66 -5.77
CA PHE A 386 -30.61 10.02 -7.10
C PHE A 386 -32.14 10.02 -7.14
N LEU A 387 -32.77 8.96 -6.61
CA LEU A 387 -34.24 8.87 -6.54
C LEU A 387 -34.85 9.92 -5.61
N ALA A 388 -34.29 10.08 -4.40
CA ALA A 388 -34.79 11.06 -3.44
C ALA A 388 -34.61 12.51 -3.96
N GLY A 389 -33.49 12.80 -4.63
CA GLY A 389 -33.23 14.09 -5.26
C GLY A 389 -34.18 14.37 -6.42
N LYS A 390 -34.46 13.37 -7.27
CA LYS A 390 -35.47 13.47 -8.34
C LYS A 390 -36.86 13.76 -7.78
N GLN A 391 -37.22 13.12 -6.67
CA GLN A 391 -38.50 13.36 -6.02
C GLN A 391 -38.62 14.80 -5.48
N ILE A 392 -37.60 15.29 -4.76
CA ILE A 392 -37.56 16.67 -4.29
C ILE A 392 -37.68 17.64 -5.47
N PHE A 393 -36.96 17.37 -6.56
CA PHE A 393 -37.02 18.18 -7.77
C PHE A 393 -38.43 18.22 -8.38
N ASN A 394 -39.09 17.07 -8.51
CA ASN A 394 -40.47 17.00 -8.99
C ASN A 394 -41.42 17.75 -8.05
N SER A 395 -41.27 17.58 -6.73
CA SER A 395 -42.04 18.32 -5.74
C SER A 395 -41.75 19.82 -5.74
N ILE A 396 -40.65 20.28 -6.32
CA ILE A 396 -40.38 21.71 -6.52
C ILE A 396 -41.05 22.21 -7.80
N VAL A 397 -40.89 21.50 -8.91
CA VAL A 397 -41.31 21.93 -10.25
C VAL A 397 -42.82 21.75 -10.50
N GLY A 398 -43.47 20.82 -9.79
CA GLY A 398 -44.87 20.46 -10.01
C GLY A 398 -45.01 19.13 -10.72
#